data_AF-A0A820JXW6-F1
#
_entry.id   AF-A0A820JXW6-F1
#
_cell.length_a   1.000
_cell.length_b   1.000
_cell.length_c   1.000
_cell.angle_alpha   90.00
_cell.angle_beta   90.00
_cell.angle_gamma   90.00
#
_symmetry.space_group_name_H-M   'P 1'
#
loop_
_entity.id
_entity.type
_entity.pdbx_description
1 polymer ?
#
loop_
_entity_poly.entity_id
_entity_poly.type
_entity_poly.pdbx_seq_one_letter_code
_entity_poly.pdbx_strand_id
1 'polypeptide(L)'
;KITSEIVYKLCLTLSPDEFEDKVFFESDAMCGSSGNNFFEISQVQNRLGVVGSILIAGRTRRVTSIMTYKMSWMRTNYFGPMSRLADRFNP
;
A
#
# COMPACT_ATOMS: atom_id res chain seq x y z
N LYS A 1 25.04 1.20 5.63
CA LYS A 1 24.42 2.36 4.96
C LYS A 1 23.42 1.81 3.96
N ILE A 2 22.12 2.07 4.10
CA ILE A 2 21.11 1.58 3.15
C ILE A 2 21.26 2.40 1.86
N THR A 3 21.47 1.74 0.72
CA THR A 3 21.58 2.40 -0.58
C THR A 3 20.20 2.56 -1.22
N SER A 4 20.04 3.53 -2.11
CA SER A 4 18.77 3.72 -2.83
C SER A 4 18.37 2.53 -3.69
N GLU A 5 19.33 1.70 -4.12
CA GLU A 5 19.06 0.45 -4.84
C GLU A 5 18.43 -0.62 -3.93
N ILE A 6 18.88 -0.74 -2.68
CA ILE A 6 18.28 -1.65 -1.69
C ILE A 6 16.84 -1.19 -1.38
N VAL A 7 16.63 0.11 -1.20
CA VAL A 7 15.28 0.66 -0.99
C VAL A 7 14.37 0.36 -2.18
N TYR A 8 14.85 0.57 -3.40
CA TYR A 8 14.09 0.30 -4.62
C TYR A 8 13.66 -1.18 -4.73
N LYS A 9 14.59 -2.12 -4.51
CA LYS A 9 14.27 -3.55 -4.51
C LYS A 9 13.28 -3.93 -3.41
N LEU A 10 13.39 -3.34 -2.22
CA LEU A 10 12.43 -3.57 -1.13
C LEU A 10 11.03 -3.03 -1.48
N CYS A 11 10.95 -1.84 -2.09
CA CYS A 11 9.68 -1.27 -2.53
C CYS A 11 9.03 -2.11 -3.63
N LEU A 12 9.80 -2.68 -4.57
CA LEU A 12 9.27 -3.63 -5.56
C LEU A 12 8.70 -4.89 -4.92
N THR A 13 9.42 -5.48 -3.95
CA THR A 13 8.96 -6.68 -3.23
C THR A 13 7.73 -6.43 -2.37
N LEU A 14 7.56 -5.20 -1.88
CA LEU A 14 6.43 -4.76 -1.07
C LEU A 14 5.55 -3.78 -1.86
N SER A 15 5.29 -4.09 -3.13
CA SER A 15 4.48 -3.23 -3.99
C SER A 15 3.04 -3.16 -3.48
N PRO A 16 2.31 -2.04 -3.71
CA PRO A 16 0.90 -1.92 -3.40
C PRO A 16 0.06 -3.07 -3.94
N ASP A 17 0.40 -3.61 -5.12
CA ASP A 17 -0.29 -4.75 -5.74
C ASP A 17 -0.34 -5.99 -4.84
N GLU A 18 0.67 -6.20 -3.99
CA GLU A 18 0.68 -7.30 -3.02
C GLU A 18 -0.35 -7.10 -1.89
N PHE A 19 -0.80 -5.87 -1.68
CA PHE A 19 -1.67 -5.43 -0.59
C PHE A 19 -3.06 -4.98 -1.04
N GLU A 20 -3.24 -4.69 -2.33
CA GLU A 20 -4.50 -4.25 -2.92
C GLU A 20 -5.61 -5.27 -2.68
N ASP A 21 -6.81 -4.77 -2.41
CA ASP A 21 -8.01 -5.53 -2.04
C ASP A 21 -7.87 -6.41 -0.79
N LYS A 22 -6.73 -6.36 -0.09
CA LYS A 22 -6.49 -7.09 1.15
C LYS A 22 -6.40 -6.15 2.35
N VAL A 23 -5.52 -5.16 2.24
CA VAL A 23 -5.29 -4.14 3.28
C VAL A 23 -5.19 -2.73 2.71
N PHE A 24 -4.96 -2.58 1.40
CA PHE A 24 -5.05 -1.31 0.69
C PHE A 24 -6.29 -1.33 -0.20
N PHE A 25 -7.05 -0.24 -0.16
CA PHE A 25 -8.29 -0.10 -0.92
C PHE A 25 -8.37 1.30 -1.53
N GLU A 26 -8.51 1.40 -2.85
CA GLU A 26 -8.83 2.67 -3.46
C GLU A 26 -10.26 3.13 -3.07
N SER A 27 -10.40 4.29 -2.43
CA SER A 27 -11.70 4.85 -2.06
C SER A 27 -11.64 6.34 -1.75
N ASP A 28 -12.07 7.18 -2.70
CA ASP A 28 -12.23 8.62 -2.46
C ASP A 28 -13.23 8.93 -1.34
N ALA A 29 -14.33 8.17 -1.27
CA ALA A 29 -15.40 8.37 -0.29
C ALA A 29 -14.91 8.15 1.16
N MET A 30 -14.10 7.12 1.39
CA MET A 30 -13.52 6.85 2.71
C MET A 30 -12.33 7.77 3.05
N CYS A 31 -11.69 8.34 2.04
CA CYS A 31 -10.60 9.30 2.23
C CYS A 31 -11.10 10.73 2.55
N GLY A 32 -12.29 11.12 2.08
CA GLY A 32 -12.84 12.44 2.35
C GLY A 32 -11.93 13.56 1.82
N SER A 33 -11.46 14.46 2.68
CA SER A 33 -10.48 15.50 2.32
C SER A 33 -9.02 15.04 2.39
N SER A 34 -8.73 13.89 2.99
CA SER A 34 -7.38 13.31 3.08
C SER A 34 -6.97 12.62 1.77
N GLY A 35 -5.66 12.46 1.54
CA GLY A 35 -5.13 11.65 0.43
C GLY A 35 -5.19 10.14 0.70
N ASN A 36 -5.07 9.75 1.96
CA ASN A 36 -5.28 8.39 2.46
C ASN A 36 -5.81 8.45 3.91
N ASN A 37 -6.44 7.38 4.37
CA ASN A 37 -6.88 7.20 5.76
C ASN A 37 -6.61 5.77 6.22
N PHE A 38 -6.42 5.59 7.52
CA PHE A 38 -6.31 4.28 8.14
C PHE A 38 -7.55 3.99 8.97
N PHE A 39 -8.02 2.75 8.91
CA PHE A 39 -9.15 2.27 9.69
C PHE A 39 -8.80 0.98 10.39
N GLU A 40 -9.23 0.81 11.63
CA GLU A 40 -9.17 -0.49 12.28
C GLU A 40 -10.13 -1.46 11.60
N ILE A 41 -9.76 -2.76 11.57
CA ILE A 41 -10.60 -3.79 10.94
C ILE A 41 -12.02 -3.83 11.53
N SER A 42 -12.14 -3.57 12.83
CA SER A 42 -13.42 -3.45 13.56
C SER A 42 -14.35 -2.38 13.00
N GLN A 43 -13.80 -1.32 12.42
CA GLN A 43 -14.56 -0.18 11.87
C GLN A 43 -15.06 -0.45 10.45
N VAL A 44 -14.46 -1.39 9.72
CA VAL A 44 -14.69 -1.59 8.28
C VAL A 44 -15.15 -2.99 7.89
N GLN A 45 -15.20 -3.94 8.84
CA GLN A 45 -15.63 -5.32 8.61
C GLN A 45 -16.99 -5.45 7.90
N ASN A 46 -17.90 -4.50 8.12
CA ASN A 46 -19.24 -4.51 7.50
C ASN A 46 -19.31 -3.79 6.14
N ARG A 47 -18.23 -3.12 5.71
CA ARG A 47 -18.21 -2.25 4.52
C ARG A 47 -17.25 -2.74 3.44
N LEU A 48 -16.18 -3.43 3.83
CA LEU A 48 -15.16 -3.95 2.95
C LEU A 48 -14.96 -5.44 3.29
N GLY A 49 -14.72 -6.27 2.28
CA GLY A 49 -14.40 -7.69 2.43
C GLY A 49 -12.99 -7.91 3.01
N VAL A 50 -12.71 -7.33 4.17
CA VAL A 50 -11.36 -7.34 4.77
C VAL A 50 -11.07 -8.71 5.35
N VAL A 51 -9.95 -9.29 4.94
CA VAL A 51 -9.44 -10.55 5.49
C VAL A 51 -8.75 -10.31 6.84
N GLY A 52 -9.00 -11.19 7.82
CA GLY A 52 -8.40 -11.08 9.16
C GLY A 52 -6.88 -11.32 9.21
N SER A 53 -6.31 -11.90 8.16
CA SER A 53 -4.89 -12.16 8.01
C SER A 53 -4.45 -12.20 6.56
N ILE A 54 -3.20 -11.82 6.30
CA ILE A 54 -2.56 -11.87 4.97
C ILE A 54 -1.22 -12.58 5.02
N LEU A 55 -0.82 -13.23 3.93
CA LEU A 55 0.51 -13.81 3.76
C LEU A 55 1.44 -12.75 3.14
N ILE A 56 2.47 -12.33 3.87
CA ILE A 56 3.49 -11.41 3.36
C ILE A 56 4.85 -12.08 3.54
N ALA A 57 5.63 -12.20 2.46
CA ALA A 57 6.98 -12.77 2.49
C ALA A 57 7.06 -14.12 3.24
N GLY A 58 6.09 -15.01 2.99
CA GLY A 58 6.03 -16.34 3.61
C GLY A 58 5.59 -16.36 5.08
N ARG A 59 5.14 -15.22 5.64
CA ARG A 59 4.65 -15.14 7.01
C ARG A 59 3.21 -14.64 7.04
N THR A 60 2.33 -15.40 7.69
CA THR A 60 0.96 -14.95 7.98
C THR A 60 1.00 -13.84 9.02
N ARG A 61 0.38 -12.72 8.70
CA ARG A 61 0.25 -11.54 9.57
C ARG A 61 -1.21 -11.24 9.82
N ARG A 62 -1.57 -10.98 11.07
CA ARG A 62 -2.92 -10.53 11.44
C ARG A 62 -3.11 -9.08 10.98
N VAL A 63 -4.23 -8.81 10.32
CA VAL A 63 -4.61 -7.46 9.91
C VAL A 63 -5.28 -6.77 11.10
N THR A 64 -4.68 -5.68 11.57
CA THR A 64 -5.26 -4.82 12.63
C THR A 64 -5.94 -3.60 12.03
N SER A 65 -5.39 -3.10 10.92
CA SER A 65 -5.85 -1.91 10.23
C SER A 65 -5.68 -2.05 8.73
N ILE A 66 -6.52 -1.35 7.98
CA ILE A 66 -6.40 -1.17 6.54
C ILE A 66 -6.07 0.29 6.21
N MET A 67 -5.61 0.52 4.99
CA MET A 67 -5.49 1.85 4.41
C MET A 67 -6.50 1.99 3.28
N THR A 68 -7.29 3.05 3.28
CA THR A 68 -7.94 3.52 2.07
C THR A 68 -7.12 4.64 1.46
N TYR A 69 -7.06 4.73 0.14
CA TYR A 69 -6.29 5.79 -0.52
C TYR A 69 -7.03 6.36 -1.73
N LYS A 70 -6.65 7.58 -2.10
CA LYS A 70 -6.98 8.17 -3.40
C LYS A 70 -5.86 7.86 -4.38
N MET A 71 -6.19 7.58 -5.64
CA MET A 71 -5.17 7.33 -6.68
C MET A 71 -4.13 8.45 -6.79
N SER A 72 -4.51 9.71 -6.53
CA SER A 72 -3.57 10.84 -6.48
C SER A 72 -2.49 10.68 -5.41
N TRP A 73 -2.84 10.12 -4.24
CA TRP A 73 -1.89 9.81 -3.18
C TRP A 73 -0.94 8.70 -3.61
N MET A 74 -1.44 7.63 -4.23
CA MET A 74 -0.62 6.50 -4.69
C MET A 74 0.34 6.91 -5.81
N ARG A 75 -0.12 7.74 -6.75
CA ARG A 75 0.74 8.33 -7.81
C ARG A 75 1.87 9.16 -7.22
N THR A 76 1.57 9.98 -6.21
CA THR A 76 2.55 10.89 -5.59
C THR A 76 3.56 10.14 -4.73
N ASN A 77 3.10 9.15 -3.94
CA ASN A 77 3.90 8.53 -2.89
C ASN A 77 4.53 7.18 -3.27
N TYR A 78 4.02 6.52 -4.31
CA TYR A 78 4.58 5.24 -4.77
C TYR A 78 4.96 5.28 -6.25
N PHE A 79 4.01 5.43 -7.17
CA PHE A 79 4.30 5.24 -8.61
C PHE A 79 5.30 6.25 -9.16
N GLY A 80 5.17 7.54 -8.81
CA GLY A 80 6.10 8.58 -9.25
C GLY A 80 7.54 8.34 -8.77
N PRO A 81 7.78 8.13 -7.46
CA PRO A 81 9.08 7.73 -6.94
C PRO A 81 9.65 6.47 -7.60
N MET A 82 8.83 5.43 -7.78
CA MET A 82 9.28 4.17 -8.38
C MET A 82 9.70 4.34 -9.83
N SER A 83 8.95 5.12 -10.63
CA SER A 83 9.34 5.44 -12.00
C SER A 83 10.70 6.15 -12.07
N ARG A 84 10.93 7.17 -11.24
CA ARG A 84 12.22 7.88 -11.21
C ARG A 84 13.39 6.98 -10.81
N LEU A 85 13.16 6.03 -9.91
CA LEU A 85 14.18 5.06 -9.51
C LEU A 85 14.40 4.01 -10.61
N ALA A 86 13.36 3.59 -11.32
CA ALA A 86 13.47 2.70 -12.47
C ALA A 86 14.35 3.32 -13.56
N ASP A 87 14.08 4.57 -13.95
CA ASP A 87 14.88 5.31 -14.95
C ASP A 87 16.35 5.45 -14.50
N ARG A 88 16.59 5.58 -13.20
CA ARG A 88 17.94 5.71 -12.64
C ARG A 88 18.73 4.39 -12.65
N PHE A 89 18.05 3.26 -12.45
CA PHE A 89 18.70 1.95 -12.30
C PHE A 89 18.62 1.09 -13.55
N ASN A 90 17.77 1.44 -14.51
CA ASN A 90 17.64 0.79 -15.81
C ASN A 90 17.48 1.85 -16.94
N PRO A 91 18.57 2.61 -17.23
CA PRO A 91 18.56 3.70 -18.20
C PRO A 91 18.41 3.23 -19.66
#